data_AF-A0A1W9WIM0-F1
#
_entry.id   AF-A0A1W9WIM0-F1
#
_cell.length_a   1.000
_cell.length_b   1.000
_cell.length_c   1.000
_cell.angle_alpha   90.00
_cell.angle_beta   90.00
_cell.angle_gamma   90.00
#
_symmetry.space_group_name_H-M   'P 1'
#
loop_
_entity.id
_entity.type
_entity.pdbx_description
1 polymer ?
#
loop_
_entity_poly.entity_id
_entity_poly.type
_entity_poly.pdbx_seq_one_letter_code
_entity_poly.pdbx_strand_id
1 'polypeptide(L)'
;MIRYHKRFIARVPVPYTPAKMVIDPLTENVYVTSIYADVLTAIQGTEVLTTYKTGWLPFGIGVNPANGWVYVSNTNDHSVTILGFEEDVLE
;
A
#
# COMPACT_ATOMS: atom_id res chain seq x y z
N MET A 1 -25.21 -18.41 -21.72
CA MET A 1 -25.61 -17.30 -20.81
C MET A 1 -24.66 -17.35 -19.61
N ILE A 2 -23.87 -16.30 -19.36
CA ILE A 2 -22.92 -16.26 -18.22
C ILE A 2 -23.57 -15.45 -17.09
N ARG A 3 -23.51 -15.95 -15.85
CA ARG A 3 -23.93 -15.22 -14.65
C ARG A 3 -22.71 -14.87 -13.82
N TYR A 4 -22.52 -13.59 -13.56
CA TYR A 4 -21.58 -13.09 -12.57
C TYR A 4 -22.27 -12.99 -11.21
N HIS A 5 -21.65 -13.55 -10.17
CA HIS A 5 -22.09 -13.36 -8.79
C HIS A 5 -20.89 -12.96 -7.96
N LYS A 6 -21.13 -12.17 -6.92
CA LYS A 6 -20.09 -11.82 -5.96
C LYS A 6 -19.71 -13.07 -5.18
N ARG A 7 -18.41 -13.34 -5.11
CA ARG A 7 -17.83 -14.42 -4.32
C ARG A 7 -16.82 -13.82 -3.36
N PHE A 8 -16.90 -14.20 -2.09
CA PHE A 8 -15.83 -13.92 -1.14
C PHE A 8 -14.57 -14.70 -1.59
N ILE A 9 -13.45 -13.99 -1.75
CA ILE A 9 -12.20 -14.60 -2.20
C ILE A 9 -11.29 -14.90 -1.01
N ALA A 10 -10.88 -13.87 -0.26
CA ALA A 10 -9.94 -14.05 0.85
C ALA A 10 -10.02 -12.90 1.89
N ARG A 11 -9.40 -13.12 3.05
CA ARG A 11 -8.95 -12.09 3.98
C ARG A 11 -7.43 -12.09 3.93
N VAL A 12 -6.82 -10.93 3.67
CA VAL A 12 -5.37 -10.77 3.70
C VAL A 12 -5.00 -10.11 5.04
N PRO A 13 -4.29 -10.80 5.94
CA PRO A 13 -3.84 -10.19 7.19
C PRO A 13 -2.85 -9.06 6.91
N VAL A 14 -3.09 -7.91 7.53
CA VAL A 14 -2.14 -6.79 7.55
C VAL A 14 -1.91 -6.38 9.00
N PRO A 15 -0.75 -5.78 9.33
CA PRO A 15 -0.47 -5.33 10.69
C PRO A 15 -1.54 -4.35 11.18
N TYR A 16 -1.87 -4.49 12.46
CA TYR A 16 -2.85 -3.75 13.27
C TYR A 16 -3.48 -2.47 12.67
N THR A 17 -4.82 -2.43 12.62
CA THR A 17 -5.65 -1.26 12.25
C THR A 17 -5.43 -0.73 10.82
N PRO A 18 -5.79 -1.50 9.78
CA PRO A 18 -5.83 -0.98 8.41
C PRO A 18 -6.84 0.17 8.28
N ALA A 19 -6.47 1.22 7.54
CA ALA A 19 -7.25 2.45 7.48
C ALA A 19 -7.63 2.89 6.06
N LYS A 20 -6.64 3.06 5.18
CA LYS A 20 -6.84 3.43 3.78
C LYS A 20 -6.09 2.46 2.88
N MET A 21 -6.55 2.35 1.65
CA MET A 21 -5.85 1.60 0.60
C MET A 21 -5.92 2.32 -0.74
N VAL A 22 -4.92 2.05 -1.58
CA VAL A 22 -4.90 2.44 -2.99
C VAL A 22 -4.43 1.25 -3.82
N ILE A 23 -4.82 1.21 -5.09
CA ILE A 23 -4.36 0.22 -6.06
C ILE A 23 -3.59 0.95 -7.14
N ASP A 24 -2.39 0.49 -7.45
CA ASP A 24 -1.68 0.89 -8.66
C ASP A 24 -2.33 0.20 -9.87
N PRO A 25 -2.97 0.94 -10.79
CA PRO A 25 -3.64 0.34 -11.94
C PRO A 25 -2.67 -0.30 -12.96
N LEU A 26 -1.36 -0.02 -12.89
CA LEU A 26 -0.39 -0.61 -13.82
C LEU A 26 0.18 -1.93 -13.31
N THR A 27 0.43 -2.04 -12.00
CA THR A 27 1.05 -3.22 -11.38
C THR A 27 0.05 -4.11 -10.65
N GLU A 28 -1.19 -3.63 -10.48
CA GLU A 28 -2.24 -4.23 -9.66
C GLU A 28 -1.86 -4.40 -8.17
N ASN A 29 -0.76 -3.75 -7.74
CA ASN A 29 -0.35 -3.75 -6.35
C ASN A 29 -1.33 -2.92 -5.51
N VAL A 30 -1.76 -3.50 -4.40
CA VAL A 30 -2.58 -2.85 -3.39
C VAL A 30 -1.69 -2.40 -2.24
N TYR A 31 -1.78 -1.14 -1.86
CA TYR A 31 -1.04 -0.58 -0.74
C TYR A 31 -2.01 -0.17 0.36
N VAL A 32 -1.78 -0.63 1.58
CA VAL A 32 -2.67 -0.43 2.74
C VAL A 32 -1.91 0.25 3.87
N THR A 33 -2.42 1.37 4.37
CA THR A 33 -1.87 2.03 5.57
C THR A 33 -2.46 1.42 6.83
N SER A 34 -1.62 1.22 7.84
CA SER A 34 -2.02 0.73 9.15
C SER A 34 -1.64 1.73 10.24
N ILE A 35 -2.64 2.50 10.71
CA ILE A 35 -2.44 3.73 11.49
C ILE A 35 -1.63 3.49 12.78
N TYR A 36 -1.99 2.48 13.56
CA TYR A 36 -1.35 2.23 14.86
C TYR A 36 -0.20 1.24 14.80
N ALA A 37 0.10 0.74 13.60
CA ALA A 37 1.29 -0.08 13.36
C ALA A 37 2.43 0.74 12.74
N ASP A 38 2.18 1.98 12.30
CA ASP A 38 3.14 2.85 11.62
C ASP A 38 3.81 2.17 10.41
N VAL A 39 2.97 1.48 9.62
CA VAL A 39 3.41 0.75 8.43
C VAL A 39 2.49 0.93 7.23
N LEU A 40 3.08 0.66 6.06
CA LEU A 40 2.41 0.45 4.79
C LEU A 40 2.62 -0.99 4.34
N THR A 41 1.56 -1.74 4.06
CA THR A 41 1.64 -3.10 3.53
C THR A 41 1.32 -3.12 2.04
N ALA A 42 2.20 -3.72 1.23
CA ALA A 42 1.97 -3.98 -0.19
C ALA A 42 1.47 -5.41 -0.38
N ILE A 43 0.45 -5.57 -1.21
CA ILE A 43 -0.27 -6.82 -1.48
C ILE A 43 -0.41 -6.96 -3.00
N GLN A 44 -0.25 -8.19 -3.50
CA GLN A 44 -0.57 -8.54 -4.89
C GLN A 44 -1.54 -9.73 -4.89
N GLY A 45 -2.69 -9.55 -5.54
CA GLY A 45 -3.79 -10.52 -5.47
C GLY A 45 -4.25 -10.74 -4.03
N THR A 46 -3.92 -11.90 -3.45
CA THR A 46 -4.26 -12.27 -2.07
C THR A 46 -3.04 -12.46 -1.17
N GLU A 47 -1.85 -12.06 -1.62
CA GLU A 47 -0.59 -12.28 -0.91
C GLU A 47 0.03 -10.96 -0.48
N VAL A 48 0.54 -10.91 0.76
CA VAL A 48 1.36 -9.80 1.23
C VAL A 48 2.73 -9.93 0.59
N LEU A 49 3.14 -8.94 -0.18
CA LEU A 49 4.48 -8.86 -0.74
C LEU A 49 5.48 -8.46 0.33
N THR A 50 5.18 -7.38 1.04
CA THR A 50 6.07 -6.81 2.05
C THR A 50 5.36 -5.75 2.88
N THR A 51 6.00 -5.33 3.96
CA THR A 51 5.57 -4.24 4.83
C THR A 51 6.72 -3.25 5.02
N TYR A 52 6.42 -1.98 4.79
CA TYR A 52 7.35 -0.87 4.91
C TYR A 52 7.03 -0.06 6.16
N LYS A 53 8.06 0.38 6.87
CA LYS A 53 7.89 1.37 7.93
C LYS A 53 7.51 2.73 7.33
N THR A 54 6.60 3.43 7.99
CA THR A 54 6.24 4.82 7.67
C THR A 54 6.66 5.74 8.81
N GLY A 55 6.21 6.99 8.76
CA GLY A 55 6.14 7.84 9.96
C GLY A 55 4.93 7.50 10.83
N TRP A 56 4.70 8.30 11.87
CA TRP A 56 3.66 8.10 12.88
C TRP A 56 2.25 8.46 12.40
N LEU A 57 1.29 7.56 12.66
CA LEU A 57 -0.12 7.64 12.25
C LEU A 57 -0.28 7.86 10.73
N PRO A 58 0.17 6.90 9.89
CA PRO A 58 -0.04 6.96 8.44
C PRO A 58 -1.53 6.87 8.12
N PHE A 59 -2.06 7.85 7.39
CA PHE A 59 -3.49 7.90 7.08
C PHE A 59 -3.77 7.99 5.59
N GLY A 60 -3.45 9.13 4.97
CA GLY A 60 -3.68 9.35 3.55
C GLY A 60 -2.66 8.58 2.73
N ILE A 61 -3.10 8.03 1.59
CA ILE A 61 -2.24 7.32 0.65
C ILE A 61 -2.64 7.64 -0.79
N GLY A 62 -1.64 7.81 -1.65
CA GLY A 62 -1.81 7.95 -3.09
C GLY A 62 -0.69 7.24 -3.84
N VAL A 63 -0.98 6.81 -5.07
CA VAL A 63 0.00 6.25 -5.99
C VAL A 63 0.09 7.14 -7.21
N ASN A 64 1.30 7.34 -7.74
CA ASN A 64 1.52 7.93 -9.05
C ASN A 64 1.89 6.81 -10.03
N PRO A 65 0.96 6.36 -10.89
CA PRO A 65 1.24 5.28 -11.83
C PRO A 65 2.35 5.64 -12.84
N ALA A 66 2.57 6.94 -13.12
CA ALA A 66 3.57 7.35 -14.10
C ALA A 66 5.01 7.01 -13.69
N ASN A 67 5.30 6.96 -12.39
CA ASN A 67 6.62 6.62 -11.87
C ASN A 67 6.61 5.48 -10.83
N GLY A 68 5.42 4.92 -10.54
CA GLY A 68 5.21 3.85 -9.56
C GLY A 68 5.44 4.27 -8.10
N TRP A 69 5.56 5.55 -7.79
CA TRP A 69 5.79 5.99 -6.41
C TRP A 69 4.50 5.99 -5.59
N VAL A 70 4.63 5.65 -4.31
CA VAL A 70 3.55 5.69 -3.32
C VAL A 70 3.86 6.74 -2.27
N TYR A 71 2.88 7.59 -1.96
CA TYR A 71 3.00 8.70 -1.03
C TYR A 71 2.02 8.48 0.13
N VAL A 72 2.52 8.53 1.36
CA VAL A 72 1.75 8.29 2.58
C VAL A 72 1.87 9.51 3.49
N SER A 73 0.76 10.11 3.88
CA SER A 73 0.76 11.20 4.86
C SER A 73 0.79 10.65 6.28
N ASN A 74 1.80 11.07 7.05
CA ASN A 74 2.01 10.67 8.44
C ASN A 74 1.50 11.79 9.35
N THR A 75 0.26 11.66 9.81
CA THR A 75 -0.50 12.77 10.38
C THR A 75 0.10 13.34 11.66
N ASN A 76 0.71 12.50 12.50
CA ASN A 76 1.28 12.92 13.77
C ASN A 76 2.79 13.14 13.74
N ASP A 77 3.45 12.66 12.68
CA ASP A 77 4.87 12.91 12.43
C ASP A 77 5.11 14.20 11.63
N HIS A 78 4.03 14.83 11.13
CA HIS A 78 4.09 16.00 10.27
C HIS A 78 4.96 15.80 9.02
N SER A 79 4.93 14.58 8.46
CA SER A 79 5.77 14.16 7.34
C SER A 79 5.00 13.41 6.26
N VAL A 80 5.66 13.16 5.12
CA VAL A 80 5.17 12.28 4.06
C VAL A 80 6.22 11.20 3.81
N THR A 81 5.83 9.94 3.92
CA THR A 81 6.67 8.81 3.47
C THR A 81 6.49 8.65 1.96
N ILE A 82 7.61 8.52 1.24
CA ILE A 82 7.63 8.26 -0.19
C ILE A 82 8.30 6.90 -0.40
N LEU A 83 7.58 5.95 -0.99
CA LEU A 83 8.13 4.70 -1.51
C LEU A 83 8.36 4.88 -3.01
N GLY A 84 9.61 4.78 -3.44
CA GLY A 84 9.99 4.83 -4.85
C GLY A 84 10.97 3.71 -5.19
N PHE A 85 11.38 3.68 -6.45
CA PHE A 85 12.49 2.85 -6.91
C PHE A 85 13.77 3.65 -6.77
N GLU A 86 14.82 3.01 -6.26
CA GLU A 86 16.19 3.49 -6.37
C GLU A 86 16.84 2.78 -7.55
N GLU A 87 17.46 3.52 -8.46
CA GLU A 87 18.31 2.93 -9.49
C GLU A 87 19.67 2.66 -8.86
N ASP A 88 19.94 1.40 -8.53
CA ASP A 88 21.30 0.98 -8.22
C ASP A 88 22.09 0.95 -9.54
N VAL A 89 22.96 1.95 -9.75
CA VAL A 89 23.97 1.87 -10.81
C VAL A 89 24.98 0.81 -10.38
N LEU A 90 24.86 -0.38 -10.96
CA LEU A 90 25.88 -1.42 -10.83
C LEU A 90 27.13 -0.95 -11.61
N GLU A 91 28.23 -0.69 -10.90
CA GLU A 91 29.56 -0.55 -11.50
C GLU A 91 30.08 -1.87 -12.10
#